data_AF-A0A2M7G8Y7-F1
#
_entry.id   AF-A0A2M7G8Y7-F1
#
_cell.length_a   1.000
_cell.length_b   1.000
_cell.length_c   1.000
_cell.angle_alpha   90.00
_cell.angle_beta   90.00
_cell.angle_gamma   90.00
#
_symmetry.space_group_name_H-M   'P 1'
#
loop_
_entity.id
_entity.type
_entity.pdbx_description
1 polymer ?
#
loop_
_entity_poly.entity_id
_entity_poly.type
_entity_poly.pdbx_seq_one_letter_code
_entity_poly.pdbx_strand_id
1 'polypeptide(L)'
;MDQFLQSLDSQLSKTDRDSDFGLAWSEGMRALSEAQELEGNERQEKLVQSCDKFIMAIQYGRSRPEPFLGMAYLLTILEDYHSAGKYVRIALRLAPDFPEALDLNRLIDTCSVVSNAFADLSELCMIAGVRMEEISPETANLNLKDLYTKTETLLYTQQQLLDYEPAPEIIVRSEELAELEHRSHELQAFSTGIRQRLDILVKEYDVQKLVAALEKIEALAQYYAKSLKISRQLAEMSEWVKQDFKLLTRHIIQLRMHSSAESVARAEQFDAELDARYQKIVLAIQELDEHTRERFEDQINFEHLDQQRTNFQQLLDATRRRVHMPHA
;
A
#
# COMPACT_ATOMS: atom_id res chain seq x y z
N MET A 1 20.15 6.25 14.62
CA MET A 1 20.15 4.80 14.35
C MET A 1 21.59 4.31 14.21
N ASP A 2 22.39 4.94 13.36
CA ASP A 2 23.82 4.60 13.16
C ASP A 2 24.65 4.56 14.44
N GLN A 3 24.43 5.50 15.37
CA GLN A 3 25.15 5.53 16.65
C GLN A 3 24.89 4.28 17.51
N PHE A 4 23.71 3.68 17.40
CA PHE A 4 23.35 2.45 18.10
C PHE A 4 23.98 1.21 17.45
N LEU A 5 23.99 1.15 16.11
CA LEU A 5 24.64 0.06 15.39
C LEU A 5 26.16 0.09 15.60
N GLN A 6 26.75 1.29 15.64
CA GLN A 6 28.17 1.50 15.93
C GLN A 6 28.52 1.15 17.38
N SER A 7 27.65 1.44 18.36
CA SER A 7 27.92 1.06 19.75
C SER A 7 27.96 -0.45 19.93
N LEU A 8 27.04 -1.18 19.29
CA LEU A 8 26.99 -2.64 19.36
C LEU A 8 28.22 -3.31 18.71
N ASP A 9 28.70 -2.82 17.56
CA ASP A 9 29.90 -3.38 16.92
C ASP A 9 31.21 -3.05 17.67
N SER A 10 31.21 -1.94 18.41
CA SER A 10 32.36 -1.54 19.24
C SER A 10 32.54 -2.40 20.50
N GLN A 11 31.50 -3.11 20.94
CA GLN A 11 31.52 -3.96 22.13
C GLN A 11 32.19 -5.33 21.89
N LEU A 12 32.41 -5.72 20.64
CA LEU A 12 33.10 -6.97 20.32
C LEU A 12 34.61 -6.91 20.59
N SER A 13 35.13 -7.91 21.30
CA SER A 13 36.57 -8.06 21.48
C SER A 13 37.26 -8.36 20.14
N LYS A 14 38.54 -7.98 19.98
CA LYS A 14 39.32 -8.31 18.77
C LYS A 14 39.33 -9.80 18.45
N THR A 15 39.40 -10.65 19.48
CA THR A 15 39.31 -12.12 19.38
C THR A 15 37.96 -12.62 18.85
N ASP A 16 36.89 -11.86 19.05
CA ASP A 16 35.57 -12.25 18.56
C ASP A 16 35.36 -11.90 17.10
N ARG A 17 35.96 -10.80 16.63
CA ARG A 17 35.83 -10.34 15.24
C ARG A 17 36.29 -11.35 14.20
N ASP A 18 37.34 -12.12 14.53
CA ASP A 18 37.90 -13.14 13.64
C ASP A 18 37.24 -14.52 13.81
N SER A 19 36.26 -14.67 14.72
CA SER A 19 35.52 -15.91 14.93
C SER A 19 34.33 -16.04 13.99
N ASP A 20 33.86 -17.27 13.74
CA ASP A 20 32.63 -17.52 12.96
C ASP A 20 31.42 -16.74 13.53
N PHE A 21 31.39 -16.56 14.85
CA PHE A 21 30.40 -15.72 15.52
C PHE A 21 30.53 -14.24 15.12
N GLY A 22 31.72 -13.65 15.23
CA GLY A 22 31.92 -12.23 14.92
C GLY A 22 31.75 -11.91 13.45
N LEU A 23 32.13 -12.83 12.56
CA LEU A 23 31.86 -12.72 11.13
C LEU A 23 30.36 -12.74 10.86
N ALA A 24 29.63 -13.72 11.39
CA ALA A 24 28.18 -13.80 11.21
C ALA A 24 27.46 -12.57 11.80
N TRP A 25 27.87 -12.11 12.99
CA TRP A 25 27.32 -10.91 13.61
C TRP A 25 27.55 -9.65 12.78
N SER A 26 28.80 -9.38 12.40
CA SER A 26 29.16 -8.16 11.65
C SER A 26 28.52 -8.14 10.27
N GLU A 27 28.44 -9.28 9.58
CA GLU A 27 27.71 -9.40 8.32
C GLU A 27 26.21 -9.16 8.49
N GLY A 28 25.60 -9.66 9.57
CA GLY A 28 24.18 -9.43 9.89
C GLY A 28 23.86 -7.97 10.15
N MET A 29 24.73 -7.29 10.91
CA MET A 29 24.61 -5.85 11.20
C MET A 29 24.83 -4.99 9.95
N ARG A 30 25.82 -5.33 9.12
CA ARG A 30 26.07 -4.63 7.86
C ARG A 30 24.89 -4.77 6.90
N ALA A 31 24.37 -5.99 6.70
CA ALA A 31 23.21 -6.22 5.83
C ALA A 31 21.98 -5.44 6.33
N LEU A 32 21.78 -5.40 7.65
CA LEU A 32 20.71 -4.60 8.26
C LEU A 32 20.87 -3.10 8.01
N SER A 33 22.09 -2.58 8.14
CA SER A 33 22.41 -1.17 7.86
C SER A 33 22.17 -0.84 6.39
N GLU A 34 22.63 -1.69 5.46
CA GLU A 34 22.41 -1.52 4.03
C GLU A 34 20.91 -1.55 3.69
N ALA A 35 20.12 -2.40 4.35
CA ALA A 35 18.66 -2.45 4.15
C ALA A 35 17.94 -1.14 4.51
N GLN A 36 18.52 -0.30 5.38
CA GLN A 36 17.93 0.99 5.75
C GLN A 36 18.10 2.06 4.66
N GLU A 37 19.07 1.88 3.76
CA GLU A 37 19.37 2.82 2.68
C GLU A 37 18.71 2.43 1.34
N LEU A 38 18.06 1.25 1.28
CA LEU A 38 17.48 0.67 0.08
C LEU A 38 15.94 0.68 0.15
N GLU A 39 15.29 0.55 -1.01
CA GLU A 39 13.84 0.45 -1.15
C GLU A 39 13.43 -0.81 -1.94
N GLY A 40 12.15 -1.19 -1.85
CA GLY A 40 11.57 -2.27 -2.64
C GLY A 40 12.24 -3.64 -2.45
N ASN A 41 12.53 -4.32 -3.57
CA ASN A 41 13.05 -5.69 -3.57
C ASN A 41 14.46 -5.79 -2.98
N GLU A 42 15.32 -4.80 -3.23
CA GLU A 42 16.70 -4.81 -2.74
C GLU A 42 16.76 -4.72 -1.21
N ARG A 43 15.88 -3.91 -0.61
CA ARG A 43 15.68 -3.86 0.84
C ARG A 43 15.28 -5.22 1.39
N GLN A 44 14.32 -5.88 0.75
CA GLN A 44 13.83 -7.19 1.19
C GLN A 44 14.94 -8.25 1.17
N GLU A 45 15.76 -8.29 0.11
CA GLU A 45 16.90 -9.20 0.01
C GLU A 45 17.92 -8.98 1.14
N LYS A 46 18.19 -7.72 1.49
CA LYS A 46 19.10 -7.39 2.59
C LYS A 46 18.56 -7.76 3.97
N LEU A 47 17.25 -7.60 4.19
CA LEU A 47 16.61 -8.03 5.44
C LEU A 47 16.67 -9.56 5.61
N VAL A 48 16.47 -10.33 4.53
CA VAL A 48 16.64 -11.79 4.54
C VAL A 48 18.09 -12.16 4.84
N GLN A 49 19.06 -11.51 4.18
CA GLN A 49 20.48 -11.73 4.43
C GLN A 49 20.84 -11.45 5.90
N SER A 50 20.35 -10.36 6.48
CA SER A 50 20.55 -10.03 7.89
C SER A 50 19.98 -11.11 8.81
N CYS A 51 18.77 -11.59 8.53
CA CYS A 51 18.12 -12.68 9.27
C CYS A 51 18.98 -13.94 9.32
N ASP A 52 19.43 -14.42 8.16
CA ASP A 52 20.25 -15.63 8.05
C ASP A 52 21.54 -15.52 8.85
N LYS A 53 22.18 -14.33 8.79
CA LYS A 53 23.43 -14.06 9.50
C LYS A 53 23.24 -13.98 11.00
N PHE A 54 22.15 -13.39 11.49
CA PHE A 54 21.83 -13.44 12.92
C PHE A 54 21.51 -14.87 13.38
N ILE A 55 20.81 -15.68 12.58
CA ILE A 55 20.58 -17.10 12.90
C ILE A 55 21.91 -17.84 13.05
N MET A 56 22.85 -17.64 12.12
CA MET A 56 24.20 -18.23 12.22
C MET A 56 24.93 -17.72 13.48
N ALA A 57 24.89 -16.43 13.77
CA ALA A 57 25.52 -15.86 14.97
C ALA A 57 24.91 -16.45 16.27
N ILE A 58 23.59 -16.64 16.33
CA ILE A 58 22.93 -17.34 17.44
C ILE A 58 23.44 -18.78 17.55
N GLN A 59 23.61 -19.50 16.44
CA GLN A 59 24.10 -20.88 16.44
C GLN A 59 25.54 -20.98 16.98
N TYR A 60 26.43 -20.08 16.57
CA TYR A 60 27.82 -20.04 17.04
C TYR A 60 27.98 -19.49 18.46
N GLY A 61 27.09 -18.59 18.89
CA GLY A 61 27.20 -17.83 20.13
C GLY A 61 25.93 -17.84 20.99
N ARG A 62 25.35 -19.01 21.30
CA ARG A 62 24.07 -19.12 22.04
C ARG A 62 24.04 -18.46 23.42
N SER A 63 25.20 -18.28 24.05
CA SER A 63 25.32 -17.62 25.37
C SER A 63 25.53 -16.11 25.27
N ARG A 64 25.57 -15.55 24.05
CA ARG A 64 25.82 -14.14 23.79
C ARG A 64 24.49 -13.41 23.54
N PRO A 65 24.18 -12.32 24.26
CA PRO A 65 22.91 -11.60 24.11
C PRO A 65 22.78 -10.83 22.79
N GLU A 66 23.89 -10.38 22.20
CA GLU A 66 23.97 -9.51 21.03
C GLU A 66 23.20 -10.03 19.81
N PRO A 67 23.40 -11.28 19.34
CA PRO A 67 22.69 -11.78 18.15
C PRO A 67 21.17 -11.92 18.38
N PHE A 68 20.72 -12.17 19.62
CA PHE A 68 19.29 -12.13 19.94
C PHE A 68 18.76 -10.69 19.90
N LEU A 69 19.53 -9.72 20.36
CA LEU A 69 19.18 -8.30 20.26
C LEU A 69 19.10 -7.85 18.79
N GLY A 70 20.07 -8.24 17.95
CA GLY A 70 20.05 -7.96 16.50
C GLY A 70 18.82 -8.54 15.80
N MET A 71 18.46 -9.79 16.13
CA MET A 71 17.23 -10.43 15.63
C MET A 71 15.97 -9.69 16.09
N ALA A 72 15.90 -9.31 17.36
CA ALA A 72 14.77 -8.53 17.85
C ALA A 72 14.62 -7.19 17.12
N TYR A 73 15.74 -6.53 16.85
CA TYR A 73 15.76 -5.26 16.13
C TYR A 73 15.28 -5.42 14.68
N LEU A 74 15.77 -6.44 13.97
CA LEU A 74 15.30 -6.80 12.64
C LEU A 74 13.78 -7.03 12.64
N LEU A 75 13.27 -7.82 13.59
CA LEU A 75 11.83 -8.10 13.70
C LEU A 75 11.01 -6.85 14.06
N THR A 76 11.59 -5.90 14.79
CA THR A 76 10.95 -4.60 15.06
C THR A 76 10.82 -3.78 13.77
N ILE A 77 11.82 -3.81 12.89
CA ILE A 77 11.76 -3.16 11.56
C ILE A 77 10.72 -3.81 10.64
N LEU A 78 10.50 -5.13 10.81
CA LEU A 78 9.47 -5.90 10.11
C LEU A 78 8.09 -5.80 10.80
N GLU A 79 7.97 -5.00 11.86
CA GLU A 79 6.75 -4.82 12.66
C GLU A 79 6.20 -6.11 13.32
N ASP A 80 7.00 -7.19 13.38
CA ASP A 80 6.68 -8.39 14.17
C ASP A 80 7.11 -8.21 15.64
N TYR A 81 6.40 -7.32 16.34
CA TYR A 81 6.68 -6.98 17.73
C TYR A 81 6.56 -8.19 18.68
N HIS A 82 5.70 -9.15 18.35
CA HIS A 82 5.52 -10.35 19.17
C HIS A 82 6.77 -11.23 19.17
N SER A 83 7.32 -11.51 17.99
CA SER A 83 8.57 -12.28 17.87
C SER A 83 9.76 -11.46 18.38
N ALA A 84 9.81 -10.16 18.09
CA ALA A 84 10.86 -9.27 18.60
C ALA A 84 10.96 -9.34 20.14
N GLY A 85 9.81 -9.26 20.84
CA GLY A 85 9.76 -9.35 22.30
C GLY A 85 10.18 -10.72 22.86
N LYS A 86 10.10 -11.81 22.10
CA LYS A 86 10.67 -13.11 22.52
C LYS A 86 12.19 -13.05 22.51
N TYR A 87 12.78 -12.51 21.45
CA TYR A 87 14.23 -12.41 21.30
C TYR A 87 14.86 -11.44 22.31
N VAL A 88 14.25 -10.27 22.57
CA VAL A 88 14.73 -9.34 23.60
C VAL A 88 14.72 -9.96 24.99
N ARG A 89 13.67 -10.71 25.34
CA ARG A 89 13.61 -11.43 26.63
C ARG A 89 14.66 -12.52 26.77
N ILE A 90 15.12 -13.11 25.66
CA ILE A 90 16.26 -14.04 25.69
C ILE A 90 17.55 -13.26 25.94
N ALA A 91 17.78 -12.15 25.23
CA ALA A 91 18.94 -11.28 25.46
C ALA A 91 19.03 -10.81 26.92
N LEU A 92 17.92 -10.31 27.49
CA LEU A 92 17.84 -9.89 28.89
C LEU A 92 18.00 -11.06 29.89
N ARG A 93 17.69 -12.29 29.50
CA ARG A 93 17.96 -13.46 30.36
C ARG A 93 19.45 -13.78 30.43
N LEU A 94 20.15 -13.60 29.32
CA LEU A 94 21.60 -13.80 29.23
C LEU A 94 22.36 -12.65 29.90
N ALA A 95 21.88 -11.41 29.74
CA ALA A 95 22.46 -10.20 30.32
C ALA A 95 21.34 -9.26 30.83
N PRO A 96 20.92 -9.39 32.11
CA PRO A 96 19.81 -8.61 32.67
C PRO A 96 20.00 -7.10 32.66
N ASP A 97 21.23 -6.65 32.80
CA ASP A 97 21.58 -5.22 32.85
C ASP A 97 22.02 -4.67 31.49
N PHE A 98 21.68 -5.34 30.38
CA PHE A 98 22.08 -4.92 29.03
C PHE A 98 21.25 -3.70 28.58
N PRO A 99 21.81 -2.47 28.58
CA PRO A 99 21.02 -1.24 28.43
C PRO A 99 20.24 -1.19 27.11
N GLU A 100 20.89 -1.57 26.01
CA GLU A 100 20.32 -1.60 24.67
C GLU A 100 19.11 -2.54 24.57
N ALA A 101 19.16 -3.69 25.27
CA ALA A 101 18.05 -4.63 25.32
C ALA A 101 16.88 -4.11 26.17
N LEU A 102 17.16 -3.37 27.25
CA LEU A 102 16.13 -2.74 28.07
C LEU A 102 15.40 -1.63 27.30
N ASP A 103 16.15 -0.81 26.56
CA ASP A 103 15.58 0.27 25.75
C ASP A 103 14.76 -0.30 24.58
N LEU A 104 15.26 -1.33 23.90
CA LEU A 104 14.48 -2.00 22.85
C LEU A 104 13.24 -2.68 23.42
N ASN A 105 13.30 -3.27 24.62
CA ASN A 105 12.12 -3.86 25.26
C ASN A 105 11.03 -2.81 25.49
N ARG A 106 11.39 -1.62 25.99
CA ARG A 106 10.45 -0.52 26.19
C ARG A 106 9.83 -0.03 24.88
N LEU A 107 10.63 0.03 23.81
CA LEU A 107 10.16 0.39 22.48
C LEU A 107 9.14 -0.65 21.97
N ILE A 108 9.47 -1.94 22.05
CA ILE A 108 8.59 -3.03 21.64
C ILE A 108 7.30 -3.03 22.47
N ASP A 109 7.38 -2.82 23.79
CA ASP A 109 6.21 -2.74 24.65
C ASP A 109 5.31 -1.56 24.20
N THR A 110 5.89 -0.41 23.89
CA THR A 110 5.14 0.76 23.40
C THR A 110 4.51 0.50 22.03
N CYS A 111 5.28 -0.01 21.07
CA CYS A 111 4.82 -0.32 19.73
C CYS A 111 3.81 -1.46 19.70
N SER A 112 3.94 -2.47 20.56
CA SER A 112 2.97 -3.55 20.69
C SER A 112 1.69 -3.08 21.36
N VAL A 113 1.73 -2.18 22.35
CA VAL A 113 0.52 -1.56 22.90
C VAL A 113 -0.18 -0.72 21.83
N VAL A 114 0.56 0.01 21.01
CA VAL A 114 0.00 0.76 19.89
C VAL A 114 -0.59 -0.19 18.86
N SER A 115 0.19 -1.15 18.33
CA SER A 115 -0.26 -2.13 17.34
C SER A 115 -1.41 -2.99 17.83
N ASN A 116 -1.41 -3.40 19.10
CA ASN A 116 -2.53 -4.11 19.71
C ASN A 116 -3.68 -3.14 19.97
N ALA A 117 -3.46 -1.89 20.32
CA ALA A 117 -4.57 -0.92 20.39
C ALA A 117 -5.17 -0.68 19.00
N PHE A 118 -4.39 -0.71 17.92
CA PHE A 118 -4.87 -0.64 16.53
C PHE A 118 -5.58 -1.93 16.10
N ALA A 119 -5.05 -3.11 16.45
CA ALA A 119 -5.66 -4.40 16.17
C ALA A 119 -6.92 -4.60 17.01
N ASP A 120 -6.87 -4.34 18.31
CA ASP A 120 -8.00 -4.27 19.22
C ASP A 120 -8.94 -3.12 18.85
N LEU A 121 -8.52 -2.04 18.17
CA LEU A 121 -9.44 -1.04 17.63
C LEU A 121 -10.09 -1.48 16.33
N SER A 122 -9.36 -2.14 15.45
CA SER A 122 -9.91 -2.75 14.24
C SER A 122 -10.91 -3.84 14.65
N GLU A 123 -10.53 -4.66 15.63
CA GLU A 123 -11.36 -5.66 16.25
C GLU A 123 -12.47 -5.03 17.09
N LEU A 124 -12.28 -3.92 17.80
CA LEU A 124 -13.36 -3.18 18.47
C LEU A 124 -14.24 -2.43 17.48
N CYS A 125 -13.77 -2.00 16.32
CA CYS A 125 -14.61 -1.43 15.25
C CYS A 125 -15.41 -2.53 14.56
N MET A 126 -14.84 -3.73 14.43
CA MET A 126 -15.53 -4.93 13.94
C MET A 126 -16.50 -5.53 14.98
N ILE A 127 -16.12 -5.61 16.26
CA ILE A 127 -16.86 -6.14 17.42
C ILE A 127 -17.89 -5.13 17.92
N ALA A 128 -17.57 -3.84 17.98
CA ALA A 128 -18.57 -2.78 18.23
C ALA A 128 -19.52 -2.56 17.04
N GLY A 129 -19.45 -3.43 16.04
CA GLY A 129 -20.58 -3.64 15.15
C GLY A 129 -20.81 -2.44 14.24
N VAL A 130 -20.01 -2.35 13.18
CA VAL A 130 -20.58 -2.12 11.85
C VAL A 130 -21.26 -3.40 11.32
N ARG A 131 -21.43 -4.44 12.13
CA ARG A 131 -22.75 -5.09 12.17
C ARG A 131 -23.67 -4.14 12.90
N MET A 132 -24.39 -3.31 12.15
CA MET A 132 -25.63 -2.74 12.64
C MET A 132 -26.44 -3.93 13.20
N GLU A 133 -26.42 -4.15 14.51
CA GLU A 133 -27.66 -4.50 15.15
C GLU A 133 -28.55 -3.33 14.75
N GLU A 134 -29.39 -3.55 13.73
CA GLU A 134 -30.48 -2.64 13.41
C GLU A 134 -31.04 -2.23 14.76
N ILE A 135 -30.94 -0.93 15.07
CA ILE A 135 -31.43 -0.41 16.33
C ILE A 135 -32.94 -0.65 16.26
N SER A 136 -33.36 -1.84 16.71
CA SER A 136 -34.73 -2.25 16.74
C SER A 136 -35.42 -1.23 17.63
N PRO A 137 -36.60 -0.71 17.23
CA PRO A 137 -37.31 0.33 17.99
C PRO A 137 -37.71 -0.08 19.42
N GLU A 138 -37.34 -1.27 19.88
CA GLU A 138 -37.42 -1.75 21.27
C GLU A 138 -36.33 -1.16 22.21
N THR A 139 -35.81 0.04 21.89
CA THR A 139 -34.77 0.77 22.66
C THR A 139 -35.23 1.34 24.01
N ALA A 140 -36.26 0.77 24.63
CA ALA A 140 -36.85 1.32 25.86
C ALA A 140 -35.90 1.33 27.08
N ASN A 141 -34.73 0.67 27.00
CA ASN A 141 -33.73 0.62 28.06
C ASN A 141 -32.32 1.07 27.63
N LEU A 142 -32.17 1.78 26.51
CA LEU A 142 -30.86 2.24 26.07
C LEU A 142 -30.33 3.33 27.02
N ASN A 143 -29.23 3.03 27.73
CA ASN A 143 -28.54 4.00 28.57
C ASN A 143 -27.89 5.07 27.67
N LEU A 144 -28.59 6.18 27.45
CA LEU A 144 -28.16 7.25 26.53
C LEU A 144 -26.82 7.86 26.92
N LYS A 145 -26.46 7.85 28.22
CA LYS A 145 -25.14 8.31 28.68
C LYS A 145 -24.02 7.39 28.17
N ASP A 146 -24.22 6.09 28.26
CA ASP A 146 -23.26 5.10 27.75
C ASP A 146 -23.14 5.19 26.21
N LEU A 147 -24.28 5.36 25.52
CA LEU A 147 -24.28 5.60 24.07
C LEU A 147 -23.48 6.86 23.69
N TYR A 148 -23.65 7.96 24.44
CA TYR A 148 -22.90 9.19 24.24
C TYR A 148 -21.40 8.95 24.41
N THR A 149 -20.97 8.40 25.55
CA THR A 149 -19.54 8.14 25.84
C THR A 149 -18.91 7.21 24.81
N LYS A 150 -19.61 6.16 24.37
CA LYS A 150 -19.14 5.26 23.30
C LYS A 150 -19.01 5.96 21.96
N THR A 151 -20.00 6.77 21.58
CA THR A 151 -19.99 7.52 20.31
C THR A 151 -18.85 8.54 20.30
N GLU A 152 -18.65 9.25 21.41
CA GLU A 152 -17.55 10.17 21.62
C GLU A 152 -16.19 9.47 21.50
N THR A 153 -16.01 8.34 22.21
CA THR A 153 -14.77 7.55 22.19
C THR A 153 -14.45 7.06 20.77
N LEU A 154 -15.45 6.53 20.05
CA LEU A 154 -15.27 6.05 18.68
C LEU A 154 -14.87 7.18 17.73
N LEU A 155 -15.52 8.34 17.81
CA LEU A 155 -15.19 9.50 16.98
C LEU A 155 -13.77 10.00 17.22
N TYR A 156 -13.39 10.20 18.49
CA TYR A 156 -12.04 10.69 18.80
C TYR A 156 -10.97 9.70 18.43
N THR A 157 -11.21 8.41 18.66
CA THR A 157 -10.20 7.42 18.31
C THR A 157 -10.06 7.32 16.81
N GLN A 158 -11.17 7.27 16.05
CA GLN A 158 -11.11 7.28 14.59
C GLN A 158 -10.39 8.53 14.05
N GLN A 159 -10.63 9.71 14.62
CA GLN A 159 -9.89 10.92 14.22
C GLN A 159 -8.38 10.79 14.44
N GLN A 160 -7.96 10.27 15.60
CA GLN A 160 -6.54 10.05 15.87
C GLN A 160 -5.93 9.06 14.87
N LEU A 161 -6.64 8.00 14.50
CA LEU A 161 -6.16 7.07 13.47
C LEU A 161 -5.97 7.77 12.12
N LEU A 162 -6.97 8.58 11.72
CA LEU A 162 -6.95 9.30 10.46
C LEU A 162 -5.86 10.36 10.39
N ASP A 163 -5.45 10.94 11.53
CA ASP A 163 -4.34 11.91 11.58
C ASP A 163 -2.99 11.27 11.19
N TYR A 164 -2.84 9.95 11.29
CA TYR A 164 -1.65 9.20 10.88
C TYR A 164 -1.83 8.46 9.54
N GLU A 165 -3.04 8.43 8.99
CA GLU A 165 -3.32 7.75 7.73
C GLU A 165 -2.87 8.65 6.56
N PRO A 166 -2.11 8.13 5.58
CA PRO A 166 -1.76 8.91 4.40
C PRO A 166 -3.02 9.32 3.64
N ALA A 167 -2.95 10.46 2.94
CA ALA A 167 -4.03 10.87 2.06
C ALA A 167 -4.27 9.80 0.98
N PRO A 168 -5.53 9.46 0.64
CA PRO A 168 -5.82 8.45 -0.36
C PRO A 168 -5.27 8.87 -1.72
N GLU A 169 -4.33 8.09 -2.20
CA GLU A 169 -3.74 8.29 -3.51
C GLU A 169 -4.66 7.74 -4.61
N ILE A 170 -4.53 8.31 -5.82
CA ILE A 170 -5.15 7.76 -7.01
C ILE A 170 -4.25 6.62 -7.51
N ILE A 171 -4.86 5.45 -7.68
CA ILE A 171 -4.20 4.17 -7.89
C ILE A 171 -4.69 3.56 -9.20
N VAL A 172 -3.77 3.09 -10.04
CA VAL A 172 -4.12 2.41 -11.31
C VAL A 172 -4.05 0.89 -11.17
N ARG A 173 -3.26 0.38 -10.22
CA ARG A 173 -3.03 -1.06 -10.04
C ARG A 173 -4.22 -1.73 -9.37
N SER A 174 -4.58 -2.91 -9.87
CA SER A 174 -5.79 -3.63 -9.43
C SER A 174 -5.74 -4.12 -7.98
N GLU A 175 -4.55 -4.48 -7.48
CA GLU A 175 -4.37 -5.00 -6.11
C GLU A 175 -4.59 -3.88 -5.08
N GLU A 176 -3.89 -2.77 -5.27
CA GLU A 176 -4.00 -1.55 -4.45
C GLU A 176 -5.42 -0.90 -4.53
N LEU A 177 -6.15 -1.10 -5.65
CA LEU A 177 -7.53 -0.63 -5.80
C LEU A 177 -8.50 -1.31 -4.82
N ALA A 178 -8.28 -2.59 -4.52
CA ALA A 178 -9.14 -3.34 -3.61
C ALA A 178 -9.02 -2.83 -2.17
N GLU A 179 -7.81 -2.43 -1.76
CA GLU A 179 -7.56 -1.82 -0.45
C GLU A 179 -8.25 -0.45 -0.33
N LEU A 180 -8.11 0.39 -1.38
CA LEU A 180 -8.78 1.69 -1.43
C LEU A 180 -10.32 1.55 -1.40
N GLU A 181 -10.86 0.54 -2.10
CA GLU A 181 -12.29 0.22 -2.11
C GLU A 181 -12.76 -0.22 -0.72
N HIS A 182 -12.04 -1.14 -0.09
CA HIS A 182 -12.35 -1.61 1.24
C HIS A 182 -12.36 -0.45 2.23
N ARG A 183 -11.31 0.37 2.24
CA ARG A 183 -11.18 1.51 3.14
C ARG A 183 -12.27 2.57 2.92
N SER A 184 -12.58 2.87 1.66
CA SER A 184 -13.68 3.77 1.32
C SER A 184 -15.03 3.27 1.86
N HIS A 185 -15.27 1.95 1.80
CA HIS A 185 -16.50 1.35 2.29
C HIS A 185 -16.57 1.39 3.82
N GLU A 186 -15.48 1.06 4.51
CA GLU A 186 -15.38 1.14 5.97
C GLU A 186 -15.71 2.54 6.50
N LEU A 187 -15.11 3.59 5.92
CA LEU A 187 -15.33 4.97 6.35
C LEU A 187 -16.77 5.43 6.12
N GLN A 188 -17.39 5.03 5.01
CA GLN A 188 -18.80 5.32 4.72
C GLN A 188 -19.76 4.59 5.67
N ALA A 189 -19.47 3.33 5.98
CA ALA A 189 -20.28 2.55 6.90
C ALA A 189 -20.14 3.09 8.34
N PHE A 190 -18.92 3.44 8.74
CA PHE A 190 -18.65 4.11 10.01
C PHE A 190 -19.41 5.43 10.14
N SER A 191 -19.32 6.32 9.13
CA SER A 191 -19.97 7.63 9.20
C SER A 191 -21.50 7.52 9.26
N THR A 192 -22.07 6.61 8.48
CA THR A 192 -23.51 6.28 8.50
C THR A 192 -23.95 5.78 9.88
N GLY A 193 -23.19 4.85 10.47
CA GLY A 193 -23.48 4.31 11.80
C GLY A 193 -23.41 5.35 12.91
N ILE A 194 -22.39 6.23 12.90
CA ILE A 194 -22.28 7.31 13.87
C ILE A 194 -23.42 8.32 13.69
N ARG A 195 -23.80 8.67 12.46
CA ARG A 195 -24.90 9.60 12.20
C ARG A 195 -26.22 9.13 12.81
N GLN A 196 -26.56 7.85 12.64
CA GLN A 196 -27.75 7.26 13.27
C GLN A 196 -27.72 7.35 14.80
N ARG A 197 -26.54 7.17 15.43
CA ARG A 197 -26.39 7.34 16.89
C ARG A 197 -26.57 8.80 17.31
N LEU A 198 -26.04 9.75 16.54
CA LEU A 198 -26.21 11.17 16.80
C LEU A 198 -27.66 11.62 16.68
N ASP A 199 -28.43 11.07 15.73
CA ASP A 199 -29.87 11.33 15.57
C ASP A 199 -30.69 10.89 16.79
N ILE A 200 -30.23 9.87 17.52
CA ILE A 200 -30.82 9.45 18.79
C ILE A 200 -30.42 10.42 19.91
N LEU A 201 -29.12 10.74 20.02
CA LEU A 201 -28.56 11.54 21.11
C LEU A 201 -28.98 13.01 21.09
N VAL A 202 -29.24 13.58 19.91
CA VAL A 202 -29.62 15.00 19.74
C VAL A 202 -30.89 15.40 20.50
N LYS A 203 -31.73 14.42 20.87
CA LYS A 203 -32.96 14.65 21.63
C LYS A 203 -32.69 15.06 23.09
N GLU A 204 -31.55 14.61 23.65
CA GLU A 204 -31.26 14.71 25.09
C GLU A 204 -29.90 15.38 25.39
N TYR A 205 -28.98 15.42 24.43
CA TYR A 205 -27.62 15.93 24.59
C TYR A 205 -27.26 16.99 23.55
N ASP A 206 -26.39 17.92 23.93
CA ASP A 206 -25.68 18.76 22.95
C ASP A 206 -24.59 17.93 22.26
N VAL A 207 -24.85 17.61 21.00
CA VAL A 207 -23.97 16.78 20.16
C VAL A 207 -23.17 17.60 19.15
N GLN A 208 -23.16 18.94 19.21
CA GLN A 208 -22.51 19.77 18.19
C GLN A 208 -21.03 19.43 17.99
N LYS A 209 -20.30 19.14 19.08
CA LYS A 209 -18.90 18.72 19.01
C LYS A 209 -18.72 17.38 18.30
N LEU A 210 -19.63 16.43 18.54
CA LEU A 210 -19.60 15.11 17.90
C LEU A 210 -19.97 15.20 16.42
N VAL A 211 -20.92 16.07 16.07
CA VAL A 211 -21.29 16.35 14.67
C VAL A 211 -20.10 16.95 13.92
N ALA A 212 -19.46 17.98 14.46
CA ALA A 212 -18.27 18.58 13.84
C ALA A 212 -17.11 17.56 13.71
N ALA A 213 -17.00 16.63 14.67
CA ALA A 213 -16.02 15.57 14.59
C ALA A 213 -16.31 14.57 13.46
N LEU A 214 -17.58 14.18 13.31
CA LEU A 214 -18.06 13.32 12.23
C LEU A 214 -17.88 13.97 10.85
N GLU A 215 -18.17 15.26 10.71
CA GLU A 215 -18.04 15.98 9.43
C GLU A 215 -16.63 15.92 8.84
N LYS A 216 -15.59 15.93 9.68
CA LYS A 216 -14.20 15.75 9.24
C LYS A 216 -13.96 14.36 8.64
N ILE A 217 -14.50 13.32 9.29
CA ILE A 217 -14.40 11.93 8.84
C ILE A 217 -15.18 11.76 7.53
N GLU A 218 -16.35 12.39 7.41
CA GLU A 218 -17.15 12.36 6.20
C GLU A 218 -16.50 13.08 5.02
N ALA A 219 -15.84 14.21 5.26
CA ALA A 219 -15.05 14.89 4.23
C ALA A 219 -13.93 13.98 3.71
N LEU A 220 -13.25 13.25 4.59
CA LEU A 220 -12.24 12.28 4.20
C LEU A 220 -12.86 11.08 3.45
N ALA A 221 -13.99 10.54 3.92
CA ALA A 221 -14.70 9.46 3.24
C ALA A 221 -15.15 9.86 1.81
N GLN A 222 -15.57 11.10 1.62
CA GLN A 222 -15.87 11.66 0.29
C GLN A 222 -14.63 11.76 -0.58
N TYR A 223 -13.49 12.14 0.00
CA TYR A 223 -12.22 12.19 -0.70
C TYR A 223 -11.77 10.79 -1.16
N TYR A 224 -11.83 9.78 -0.27
CA TYR A 224 -11.63 8.35 -0.62
C TYR A 224 -12.56 7.89 -1.75
N ALA A 225 -13.86 8.20 -1.67
CA ALA A 225 -14.82 7.81 -2.70
C ALA A 225 -14.51 8.46 -4.06
N LYS A 226 -14.05 9.72 -4.06
CA LYS A 226 -13.60 10.41 -5.26
C LYS A 226 -12.32 9.78 -5.82
N SER A 227 -11.31 9.53 -4.99
CA SER A 227 -10.07 8.86 -5.42
C SER A 227 -10.36 7.47 -5.97
N LEU A 228 -11.25 6.69 -5.35
CA LEU A 228 -11.67 5.38 -5.83
C LEU A 228 -12.37 5.47 -7.20
N LYS A 229 -13.27 6.43 -7.38
CA LYS A 229 -13.95 6.64 -8.66
C LYS A 229 -12.95 6.90 -9.79
N ILE A 230 -12.00 7.82 -9.56
CA ILE A 230 -10.96 8.15 -10.54
C ILE A 230 -10.09 6.91 -10.79
N SER A 231 -9.62 6.26 -9.73
CA SER A 231 -8.79 5.06 -9.79
C SER A 231 -9.42 3.94 -10.65
N ARG A 232 -10.74 3.73 -10.51
CA ARG A 232 -11.50 2.79 -11.36
C ARG A 232 -11.52 3.19 -12.83
N GLN A 233 -11.73 4.48 -13.12
CA GLN A 233 -11.70 4.99 -14.49
C GLN A 233 -10.31 4.79 -15.12
N LEU A 234 -9.24 5.08 -14.36
CA LEU A 234 -7.87 4.88 -14.83
C LEU A 234 -7.53 3.40 -15.03
N ALA A 235 -7.97 2.51 -14.13
CA ALA A 235 -7.79 1.08 -14.28
C ALA A 235 -8.50 0.53 -15.52
N GLU A 236 -9.73 0.99 -15.79
CA GLU A 236 -10.47 0.64 -17.01
C GLU A 236 -9.75 1.12 -18.28
N MET A 237 -9.29 2.37 -18.28
CA MET A 237 -8.51 2.93 -19.41
C MET A 237 -7.18 2.19 -19.61
N SER A 238 -6.50 1.79 -18.52
CA SER A 238 -5.30 0.95 -18.59
C SER A 238 -5.56 -0.35 -19.34
N GLU A 239 -6.69 -0.99 -19.04
CA GLU A 239 -7.06 -2.24 -19.69
C GLU A 239 -7.41 -2.02 -21.17
N TRP A 240 -8.10 -0.94 -21.51
CA TRP A 240 -8.32 -0.56 -22.92
C TRP A 240 -7.00 -0.35 -23.68
N VAL A 241 -6.06 0.40 -23.11
CA VAL A 241 -4.73 0.63 -23.71
C VAL A 241 -3.99 -0.69 -23.94
N LYS A 242 -4.01 -1.60 -22.95
CA LYS A 242 -3.37 -2.93 -23.06
C LYS A 242 -4.03 -3.77 -24.17
N GLN A 243 -5.35 -3.74 -24.27
CA GLN A 243 -6.08 -4.47 -25.31
C GLN A 243 -5.81 -3.91 -26.70
N ASP A 244 -5.85 -2.58 -26.85
CA ASP A 244 -5.56 -1.90 -28.11
C ASP A 244 -4.12 -2.15 -28.56
N PHE A 245 -3.16 -2.12 -27.64
CA PHE A 245 -1.77 -2.47 -27.94
C PHE A 245 -1.62 -3.90 -28.48
N LYS A 246 -2.29 -4.88 -27.85
CA LYS A 246 -2.28 -6.29 -28.29
C LYS A 246 -2.90 -6.44 -29.68
N LEU A 247 -4.05 -5.81 -29.93
CA LEU A 247 -4.73 -5.85 -31.22
C LEU A 247 -3.88 -5.19 -32.31
N LEU A 248 -3.34 -4.00 -32.03
CA LEU A 248 -2.47 -3.25 -32.93
C LEU A 248 -1.24 -4.07 -33.32
N THR A 249 -0.58 -4.70 -32.36
CA THR A 249 0.58 -5.58 -32.61
C THR A 249 0.20 -6.74 -33.54
N ARG A 250 -0.95 -7.38 -33.31
CA ARG A 250 -1.47 -8.45 -34.17
C ARG A 250 -1.73 -7.97 -35.60
N HIS A 251 -2.35 -6.81 -35.76
CA HIS A 251 -2.64 -6.23 -37.09
C HIS A 251 -1.36 -5.83 -37.82
N ILE A 252 -0.36 -5.26 -37.13
CA ILE A 252 0.98 -4.99 -37.70
C ILE A 252 1.60 -6.27 -38.25
N ILE A 253 1.58 -7.37 -37.48
CA ILE A 253 2.14 -8.66 -37.90
C ILE A 253 1.39 -9.21 -39.12
N GLN A 254 0.05 -9.21 -39.08
CA GLN A 254 -0.78 -9.70 -40.19
C GLN A 254 -0.53 -8.92 -41.48
N LEU A 255 -0.44 -7.60 -41.42
CA LEU A 255 -0.19 -6.74 -42.58
C LEU A 255 1.20 -6.97 -43.17
N ARG A 256 2.21 -7.22 -42.32
CA ARG A 256 3.57 -7.59 -42.74
C ARG A 256 3.63 -8.96 -43.41
N MET A 257 2.84 -9.92 -42.94
CA MET A 257 2.80 -11.28 -43.49
C MET A 257 1.97 -11.38 -44.77
N HIS A 258 0.90 -10.60 -44.89
CA HIS A 258 -0.08 -10.69 -45.96
C HIS A 258 -0.37 -9.30 -46.53
N SER A 259 0.44 -8.85 -47.49
CA SER A 259 0.24 -7.58 -48.18
C SER A 259 -0.77 -7.70 -49.33
N SER A 260 -2.00 -8.11 -49.01
CA SER A 260 -3.12 -8.17 -49.96
C SER A 260 -4.05 -6.97 -49.83
N ALA A 261 -4.82 -6.66 -50.88
CA ALA A 261 -5.84 -5.59 -50.85
C ALA A 261 -6.87 -5.80 -49.73
N GLU A 262 -7.28 -7.04 -49.49
CA GLU A 262 -8.20 -7.40 -48.40
C GLU A 262 -7.59 -7.15 -47.02
N SER A 263 -6.30 -7.44 -46.84
CA SER A 263 -5.59 -7.20 -45.58
C SER A 263 -5.42 -5.70 -45.32
N VAL A 264 -5.20 -4.91 -46.37
CA VAL A 264 -5.16 -3.44 -46.28
C VAL A 264 -6.54 -2.90 -45.88
N ALA A 265 -7.63 -3.33 -46.53
CA ALA A 265 -8.98 -2.89 -46.18
C ALA A 265 -9.36 -3.21 -44.72
N ARG A 266 -9.00 -4.42 -44.23
CA ARG A 266 -9.19 -4.79 -42.82
C ARG A 266 -8.37 -3.93 -41.86
N ALA A 267 -7.13 -3.60 -42.24
CA ALA A 267 -6.27 -2.73 -41.42
C ALA A 267 -6.77 -1.28 -41.38
N GLU A 268 -7.33 -0.75 -42.48
CA GLU A 268 -7.97 0.57 -42.53
C GLU A 268 -9.21 0.65 -41.64
N GLN A 269 -10.06 -0.39 -41.65
CA GLN A 269 -11.19 -0.47 -40.74
C GLN A 269 -10.73 -0.46 -39.27
N PHE A 270 -9.72 -1.27 -38.95
CA PHE A 270 -9.16 -1.30 -37.59
C PHE A 270 -8.53 0.04 -37.18
N ASP A 271 -7.84 0.74 -38.08
CA ASP A 271 -7.26 2.07 -37.81
C ASP A 271 -8.34 3.09 -37.42
N ALA A 272 -9.48 3.10 -38.13
CA ALA A 272 -10.61 3.97 -37.81
C ALA A 272 -11.26 3.64 -36.45
N GLU A 273 -11.39 2.35 -36.12
CA GLU A 273 -11.90 1.91 -34.82
C GLU A 273 -10.94 2.26 -33.68
N LEU A 274 -9.63 2.09 -33.90
CA LEU A 274 -8.58 2.43 -32.95
C LEU A 274 -8.52 3.94 -32.71
N ASP A 275 -8.62 4.76 -33.75
CA ASP A 275 -8.63 6.22 -33.61
C ASP A 275 -9.82 6.70 -32.77
N ALA A 276 -11.02 6.15 -33.01
CA ALA A 276 -12.20 6.47 -32.22
C ALA A 276 -12.05 6.08 -30.72
N ARG A 277 -11.43 4.93 -30.42
CA ARG A 277 -11.13 4.53 -29.03
C ARG A 277 -10.05 5.41 -28.41
N TYR A 278 -8.99 5.69 -29.15
CA TYR A 278 -7.90 6.56 -28.72
C TYR A 278 -8.40 7.96 -28.35
N GLN A 279 -9.26 8.58 -29.18
CA GLN A 279 -9.85 9.89 -28.87
C GLN A 279 -10.68 9.88 -27.59
N LYS A 280 -11.41 8.80 -27.28
CA LYS A 280 -12.13 8.67 -26.01
C LYS A 280 -11.17 8.67 -24.82
N ILE A 281 -10.05 7.97 -24.94
CA ILE A 281 -9.02 7.94 -23.90
C ILE A 281 -8.41 9.33 -23.72
N VAL A 282 -8.05 10.02 -24.81
CA VAL A 282 -7.51 11.40 -24.76
C VAL A 282 -8.47 12.36 -24.07
N LEU A 283 -9.76 12.33 -24.42
CA LEU A 283 -10.77 13.17 -23.78
C LEU A 283 -10.91 12.86 -22.28
N ALA A 284 -10.92 11.58 -21.90
CA ALA A 284 -10.98 11.18 -20.51
C ALA A 284 -9.74 11.65 -19.72
N ILE A 285 -8.55 11.60 -20.32
CA ILE A 285 -7.31 12.12 -19.72
C ILE A 285 -7.39 13.64 -19.53
N GLN A 286 -7.97 14.38 -20.49
CA GLN A 286 -8.11 15.84 -20.42
C GLN A 286 -9.08 16.31 -19.33
N GLU A 287 -10.00 15.46 -18.87
CA GLU A 287 -10.90 15.76 -17.75
C GLU A 287 -10.24 15.58 -16.37
N LEU A 288 -9.04 14.98 -16.32
CA LEU A 288 -8.26 14.81 -15.09
C LEU A 288 -7.54 16.10 -14.71
N ASP A 289 -7.32 16.30 -13.41
CA ASP A 289 -6.38 17.34 -12.96
C ASP A 289 -4.94 16.99 -13.39
N GLU A 290 -4.09 18.03 -13.46
CA GLU A 290 -2.73 17.94 -13.99
C GLU A 290 -1.89 16.86 -13.30
N HIS A 291 -1.94 16.79 -11.97
CA HIS A 291 -1.19 15.81 -11.19
C HIS A 291 -1.69 14.37 -11.44
N THR A 292 -2.99 14.16 -11.50
CA THR A 292 -3.58 12.85 -11.81
C THR A 292 -3.23 12.39 -13.23
N ARG A 293 -3.25 13.31 -14.20
CA ARG A 293 -2.85 13.03 -15.58
C ARG A 293 -1.40 12.60 -15.68
N GLU A 294 -0.47 13.34 -15.07
CA GLU A 294 0.97 13.01 -15.10
C GLU A 294 1.22 11.60 -14.55
N ARG A 295 0.62 11.26 -13.40
CA ARG A 295 0.72 9.91 -12.83
C ARG A 295 0.15 8.83 -13.75
N PHE A 296 -0.97 9.10 -14.43
CA PHE A 296 -1.57 8.15 -15.36
C PHE A 296 -0.66 7.89 -16.57
N GLU A 297 -0.12 8.96 -17.16
CA GLU A 297 0.77 8.90 -18.32
C GLU A 297 2.04 8.10 -18.01
N ASP A 298 2.63 8.32 -16.82
CA ASP A 298 3.80 7.58 -16.33
C ASP A 298 3.52 6.08 -16.14
N GLN A 299 2.33 5.71 -15.69
CA GLN A 299 2.02 4.33 -15.32
C GLN A 299 1.55 3.45 -16.49
N ILE A 300 0.91 4.02 -17.51
CA ILE A 300 0.20 3.25 -18.55
C ILE A 300 0.97 3.15 -19.87
N ASN A 301 2.16 3.75 -19.98
CA ASN A 301 2.92 3.82 -21.22
C ASN A 301 2.05 4.34 -22.38
N PHE A 302 1.20 5.33 -22.12
CA PHE A 302 0.26 5.85 -23.11
C PHE A 302 0.98 6.39 -24.35
N GLU A 303 2.14 7.02 -24.16
CA GLU A 303 3.06 7.42 -25.24
C GLU A 303 3.46 6.25 -26.14
N HIS A 304 3.65 5.05 -25.57
CA HIS A 304 4.02 3.89 -26.35
C HIS A 304 2.89 3.43 -27.27
N LEU A 305 1.62 3.53 -26.83
CA LEU A 305 0.47 3.27 -27.68
C LEU A 305 0.39 4.28 -28.83
N ASP A 306 0.58 5.57 -28.56
CA ASP A 306 0.55 6.62 -29.59
C ASP A 306 1.67 6.44 -30.64
N GLN A 307 2.88 6.10 -30.18
CA GLN A 307 4.00 5.79 -31.07
C GLN A 307 3.72 4.55 -31.92
N GLN A 308 3.14 3.48 -31.37
CA GLN A 308 2.76 2.31 -32.15
C GLN A 308 1.65 2.63 -33.17
N ARG A 309 0.68 3.48 -32.82
CA ARG A 309 -0.38 3.91 -33.75
C ARG A 309 0.24 4.63 -34.94
N THR A 310 1.17 5.55 -34.68
CA THR A 310 1.94 6.25 -35.72
C THR A 310 2.71 5.28 -36.62
N ASN A 311 3.40 4.30 -36.03
CA ASN A 311 4.13 3.27 -36.79
C ASN A 311 3.21 2.40 -37.66
N PHE A 312 2.03 2.06 -37.14
CA PHE A 312 1.04 1.28 -37.87
C PHE A 312 0.48 2.05 -39.07
N GLN A 313 0.13 3.32 -38.92
CA GLN A 313 -0.33 4.18 -40.02
C GLN A 313 0.73 4.30 -41.13
N GLN A 314 1.99 4.51 -40.77
CA GLN A 314 3.10 4.54 -41.74
C GLN A 314 3.23 3.21 -42.50
N LEU A 315 3.10 2.07 -41.81
CA LEU A 315 3.13 0.75 -42.43
C LEU A 315 1.93 0.53 -43.36
N LEU A 316 0.75 0.98 -42.95
CA LEU A 316 -0.48 0.89 -43.73
C LEU A 316 -0.35 1.66 -45.04
N ASP A 317 0.13 2.91 -44.99
CA ASP A 317 0.35 3.73 -46.17
C ASP A 317 1.41 3.13 -47.11
N ALA A 318 2.51 2.62 -46.57
CA ALA A 318 3.53 1.95 -47.36
C ALA A 318 2.98 0.69 -48.06
N THR A 319 2.16 -0.09 -47.37
CA THR A 319 1.54 -1.31 -47.91
C THR A 319 0.50 -0.98 -48.97
N ARG A 320 -0.33 0.05 -48.73
CA ARG A 320 -1.32 0.56 -49.69
C ARG A 320 -0.66 0.92 -51.02
N ARG A 321 0.47 1.65 -50.98
CA ARG A 321 1.24 2.02 -52.18
C ARG A 321 1.76 0.80 -52.95
N ARG A 322 2.26 -0.23 -52.25
CA ARG A 322 2.73 -1.49 -52.88
C ARG A 322 1.61 -2.25 -53.57
N VAL A 323 0.44 -2.34 -52.95
CA VAL A 323 -0.72 -3.03 -53.53
C VAL A 323 -1.26 -2.30 -54.77
N HIS A 324 -1.22 -0.96 -54.78
CA HIS A 324 -1.72 -0.14 -55.89
C HIS A 324 -0.72 0.08 -57.03
N MET A 325 0.55 -0.29 -56.85
CA MET A 325 1.55 -0.35 -57.92
C MET A 325 1.93 -1.80 -58.23
N PRO A 326 1.01 -2.62 -58.77
CA PRO A 326 1.33 -3.98 -59.19
C PRO A 326 2.29 -3.90 -60.39
N HIS A 327 3.59 -4.05 -60.13
CA HIS A 327 4.69 -4.17 -61.11
C HIS A 327 4.46 -3.42 -62.44
N ALA A 328 4.89 -2.16 -62.48
CA ALA A 328 5.44 -1.59 -63.69
C ALA A 328 6.81 -2.21 -63.99
#